data_AF-A0A0D1C1X0-F1
#
_entry.id   AF-A0A0D1C1X0-F1
#
_cell.length_a   1.000
_cell.length_b   1.000
_cell.length_c   1.000
_cell.angle_alpha   90.00
_cell.angle_beta   90.00
_cell.angle_gamma   90.00
#
_symmetry.space_group_name_H-M   'P 1'
#
loop_
_entity.id
_entity.type
_entity.pdbx_description
1 polymer ?
#
loop_
_entity_poly.entity_id
_entity_poly.type
_entity_poly.pdbx_seq_one_letter_code
_entity_poly.pdbx_strand_id
1 'polypeptide(L)'
;LSTPQLGGTQDVALRAWLAGQGYKTGTDGSGDVAINPTENAQTLKLFQDGKLDGAWLPEPWASRLVLQAGAKVLVDEKDLWDGSLTGKPGEFPTTILIVNKKFAADHPDTVKALLKGHAESVAWLNNTPAAEKASELNAALKESGGAELPADVIDRSLQNIVFTVDPLAGTYKKLLEDGVKAGTTKQADINGIFDLTALNSVTAQTGGSPVSAAGLGND
;
A
#
# COMPACT_ATOMS: atom_id res chain seq x y z
N LEU A 1 9.88 -9.38 -15.64
CA LEU A 1 9.27 -9.14 -14.31
C LEU A 1 7.80 -8.76 -14.46
N SER A 2 7.00 -8.83 -13.39
CA SER A 2 5.59 -8.45 -13.41
C SER A 2 5.21 -7.53 -12.25
N THR A 3 4.22 -6.68 -12.50
CA THR A 3 3.58 -5.76 -11.55
C THR A 3 2.06 -5.87 -11.76
N PRO A 4 1.19 -5.53 -10.79
CA PRO A 4 -0.25 -5.71 -10.94
C PRO A 4 -0.85 -4.86 -12.07
N GLN A 5 -0.40 -3.60 -12.18
CA GLN A 5 -0.97 -2.62 -13.10
C GLN A 5 0.07 -1.55 -13.46
N LEU A 6 0.09 -1.12 -14.73
CA LEU A 6 0.93 0.01 -15.17
C LEU A 6 0.60 1.28 -14.39
N GLY A 7 1.62 1.91 -13.81
CA GLY A 7 1.47 3.15 -13.03
C GLY A 7 0.81 2.98 -11.65
N GLY A 8 0.45 1.75 -11.25
CA GLY A 8 0.09 1.43 -9.87
C GLY A 8 1.30 1.51 -8.94
N THR A 9 1.06 1.46 -7.62
CA THR A 9 2.12 1.66 -6.61
C THR A 9 3.28 0.67 -6.77
N GLN A 10 3.01 -0.62 -7.00
CA GLN A 10 4.06 -1.63 -7.20
C GLN A 10 4.81 -1.47 -8.52
N ASP A 11 4.16 -0.96 -9.57
CA ASP A 11 4.82 -0.70 -10.85
C ASP A 11 5.77 0.49 -10.76
N VAL A 12 5.33 1.56 -10.09
CA VAL A 12 6.18 2.70 -9.77
C VAL A 12 7.35 2.27 -8.88
N ALA A 13 7.10 1.52 -7.81
CA ALA A 13 8.13 1.04 -6.89
C ALA A 13 9.21 0.19 -7.61
N LEU A 14 8.79 -0.80 -8.41
CA LEU A 14 9.72 -1.65 -9.16
C LEU A 14 10.55 -0.83 -10.17
N ARG A 15 9.90 0.06 -10.95
CA ARG A 15 10.59 0.89 -11.95
C ARG A 15 11.56 1.86 -11.30
N ALA A 16 11.17 2.52 -10.20
CA ALA A 16 12.01 3.45 -9.47
C ALA A 16 13.23 2.74 -8.86
N TRP A 17 13.03 1.55 -8.27
CA TRP A 17 14.12 0.74 -7.73
C TRP A 17 15.09 0.30 -8.83
N LEU A 18 14.60 -0.26 -9.94
CA LEU A 18 15.43 -0.67 -11.09
C LEU A 18 16.21 0.51 -11.69
N ALA A 19 15.59 1.67 -11.81
CA ALA A 19 16.28 2.88 -12.26
C ALA A 19 17.37 3.33 -11.27
N GLY A 20 17.15 3.15 -9.97
CA GLY A 20 18.19 3.34 -8.94
C GLY A 20 19.36 2.36 -9.06
N GLN A 21 19.10 1.16 -9.58
CA GLN A 21 20.12 0.16 -9.91
C GLN A 21 20.76 0.38 -11.31
N GLY A 22 20.34 1.41 -12.05
CA GLY A 22 20.89 1.74 -13.37
C GLY A 22 20.21 1.06 -14.57
N TYR A 23 19.11 0.34 -14.37
CA TYR A 23 18.36 -0.30 -15.46
C TYR A 23 17.29 0.62 -16.06
N LYS A 24 17.04 0.47 -17.36
CA LYS A 24 15.97 1.16 -18.09
C LYS A 24 14.74 0.26 -18.21
N THR A 25 13.57 0.82 -17.92
CA THR A 25 12.28 0.12 -17.90
C THR A 25 11.22 0.96 -18.61
N GLY A 26 11.18 0.90 -19.94
CA GLY A 26 10.16 1.57 -20.76
C GLY A 26 8.75 1.09 -20.41
N THR A 27 7.78 1.99 -20.44
CA THR A 27 6.36 1.67 -20.18
C THR A 27 5.71 0.92 -21.36
N ASP A 28 6.33 0.97 -22.53
CA ASP A 28 6.01 0.19 -23.73
C ASP A 28 6.65 -1.21 -23.75
N GLY A 29 7.37 -1.59 -22.68
CA GLY A 29 8.10 -2.85 -22.57
C GLY A 29 9.53 -2.83 -23.14
N SER A 30 9.99 -1.68 -23.64
CA SER A 30 11.40 -1.49 -24.06
C SER A 30 12.35 -1.33 -22.86
N GLY A 31 13.65 -1.44 -23.10
CA GLY A 31 14.69 -1.26 -22.08
C GLY A 31 15.42 -2.55 -21.70
N ASP A 32 16.10 -2.52 -20.56
CA ASP A 32 16.95 -3.63 -20.08
C ASP A 32 16.13 -4.71 -19.37
N VAL A 33 15.01 -4.32 -18.75
CA VAL A 33 14.11 -5.22 -18.02
C VAL A 33 12.67 -5.02 -18.49
N ALA A 34 12.10 -6.06 -19.09
CA ALA A 34 10.69 -6.08 -19.45
C ALA A 34 9.81 -6.24 -18.19
N ILE A 35 8.92 -5.27 -17.97
CA ILE A 35 7.91 -5.30 -16.91
C ILE A 35 6.54 -5.40 -17.58
N ASN A 36 5.86 -6.52 -17.34
CA ASN A 36 4.54 -6.78 -17.88
C ASN A 36 3.49 -6.65 -16.76
N PRO A 37 2.62 -5.63 -16.82
CA PRO A 37 1.45 -5.55 -15.96
C PRO A 37 0.61 -6.81 -16.09
N THR A 38 0.28 -7.47 -14.98
CA THR A 38 -0.46 -8.73 -14.95
C THR A 38 -1.20 -8.87 -13.64
N GLU A 39 -2.47 -9.25 -13.72
CA GLU A 39 -3.31 -9.50 -12.56
C GLU A 39 -2.65 -10.49 -11.59
N ASN A 40 -2.75 -10.21 -10.29
CA ASN A 40 -1.96 -10.92 -9.27
C ASN A 40 -2.11 -12.45 -9.31
N ALA A 41 -3.34 -12.94 -9.53
CA ALA A 41 -3.62 -14.38 -9.64
C ALA A 41 -2.92 -15.02 -10.85
N GLN A 42 -2.90 -14.30 -11.97
CA GLN A 42 -2.22 -14.74 -13.17
C GLN A 42 -0.69 -14.66 -12.99
N THR A 43 -0.18 -13.66 -12.28
CA THR A 43 1.25 -13.54 -11.94
C THR A 43 1.74 -14.77 -11.16
N LEU A 44 0.99 -15.22 -10.15
CA LEU A 44 1.31 -16.45 -9.43
C LEU A 44 1.41 -17.66 -10.38
N LYS A 45 0.41 -17.82 -11.26
CA LYS A 45 0.37 -18.93 -12.21
C LYS A 45 1.54 -18.89 -13.20
N LEU A 46 1.81 -17.72 -13.79
CA LEU A 46 2.91 -17.54 -14.73
C LEU A 46 4.28 -17.77 -14.07
N PHE A 47 4.45 -17.36 -12.81
CA PHE A 47 5.67 -17.64 -12.07
C PHE A 47 5.85 -19.15 -11.82
N GLN A 48 4.79 -19.86 -11.40
CA GLN A 48 4.82 -21.33 -11.27
C GLN A 48 5.15 -22.05 -12.58
N ASP A 49 4.69 -21.50 -13.71
CA ASP A 49 4.96 -22.06 -15.04
C ASP A 49 6.34 -21.65 -15.61
N GLY A 50 7.17 -20.94 -14.83
CA GLY A 50 8.50 -20.48 -15.23
C GLY A 50 8.48 -19.41 -16.33
N LYS A 51 7.38 -18.67 -16.46
CA LYS A 51 7.20 -17.60 -17.46
C LYS A 51 7.56 -16.22 -16.94
N LEU A 52 7.83 -16.09 -15.65
CA LEU A 52 8.26 -14.84 -15.00
C LEU A 52 9.48 -15.09 -14.14
N ASP A 53 10.47 -14.21 -14.22
CA ASP A 53 11.66 -14.25 -13.36
C ASP A 53 11.38 -13.71 -11.94
N GLY A 54 10.32 -12.93 -11.77
CA GLY A 54 9.97 -12.27 -10.52
C GLY A 54 8.85 -11.26 -10.69
N ALA A 55 8.35 -10.75 -9.57
CA ALA A 55 7.29 -9.76 -9.51
C ALA A 55 7.41 -8.86 -8.28
N TRP A 56 6.86 -7.65 -8.38
CA TRP A 56 6.65 -6.75 -7.24
C TRP A 56 5.16 -6.71 -6.93
N LEU A 57 4.76 -7.22 -5.77
CA LEU A 57 3.36 -7.52 -5.46
C LEU A 57 2.97 -7.07 -4.05
N PRO A 58 1.71 -6.66 -3.85
CA PRO A 58 1.18 -6.44 -2.50
C PRO A 58 0.93 -7.77 -1.78
N GLU A 59 0.73 -7.71 -0.48
CA GLU A 59 0.10 -8.81 0.25
C GLU A 59 -1.37 -8.99 -0.17
N PRO A 60 -1.92 -10.22 -0.15
CA PRO A 60 -1.27 -11.47 0.25
C PRO A 60 -0.46 -12.14 -0.88
N TRP A 61 -0.34 -11.52 -2.05
CA TRP A 61 0.23 -12.16 -3.24
C TRP A 61 1.74 -12.36 -3.14
N ALA A 62 2.47 -11.43 -2.52
CA ALA A 62 3.87 -11.63 -2.17
C ALA A 62 4.05 -12.88 -1.31
N SER A 63 3.25 -13.04 -0.25
CA SER A 63 3.24 -14.26 0.57
C SER A 63 2.90 -15.52 -0.21
N ARG A 64 1.90 -15.46 -1.11
CA ARG A 64 1.53 -16.60 -1.95
C ARG A 64 2.64 -17.00 -2.91
N LEU A 65 3.37 -16.07 -3.52
CA LEU A 65 4.51 -16.41 -4.38
C LEU A 65 5.59 -17.17 -3.61
N VAL A 66 5.91 -16.72 -2.40
CA VAL A 66 6.91 -17.38 -1.54
C VAL A 66 6.43 -18.79 -1.15
N LEU A 67 5.23 -18.91 -0.60
CA LEU A 67 4.74 -20.15 0.00
C LEU A 67 4.27 -21.17 -1.05
N GLN A 68 3.67 -20.71 -2.15
CA GLN A 68 2.99 -21.58 -3.13
C GLN A 68 3.78 -21.76 -4.43
N ALA A 69 4.81 -20.95 -4.67
CA ALA A 69 5.64 -21.05 -5.87
C ALA A 69 7.15 -21.11 -5.57
N GLY A 70 7.54 -21.15 -4.30
CA GLY A 70 8.94 -21.23 -3.88
C GLY A 70 9.76 -19.99 -4.22
N ALA A 71 9.10 -18.84 -4.45
CA ALA A 71 9.78 -17.58 -4.70
C ALA A 71 10.59 -17.14 -3.47
N LYS A 72 11.60 -16.31 -3.69
CA LYS A 72 12.38 -15.67 -2.62
C LYS A 72 12.18 -14.17 -2.70
N VAL A 73 12.07 -13.53 -1.53
CA VAL A 73 12.08 -12.08 -1.44
C VAL A 73 13.49 -11.60 -1.79
N LEU A 74 13.62 -10.84 -2.87
CA LEU A 74 14.87 -10.23 -3.30
C LEU A 74 15.06 -8.84 -2.69
N VAL A 75 13.96 -8.07 -2.65
CA VAL A 75 13.88 -6.72 -2.10
C VAL A 75 12.59 -6.66 -1.29
N ASP A 76 12.68 -6.25 -0.03
CA ASP A 76 11.52 -5.84 0.75
C ASP A 76 11.35 -4.33 0.55
N GLU A 77 10.16 -3.88 0.17
CA GLU A 77 9.90 -2.46 -0.04
C GLU A 77 10.14 -1.66 1.24
N LYS A 78 9.91 -2.26 2.43
CA LYS A 78 10.17 -1.61 3.72
C LYS A 78 11.61 -1.12 3.84
N ASP A 79 12.56 -1.86 3.30
CA ASP A 79 13.99 -1.51 3.36
C ASP A 79 14.34 -0.27 2.53
N LEU A 80 13.42 0.18 1.65
CA LEU A 80 13.58 1.36 0.80
C LEU A 80 13.03 2.65 1.44
N TRP A 81 12.39 2.53 2.60
CA TRP A 81 11.78 3.65 3.32
C TRP A 81 12.47 3.87 4.66
N ASP A 82 13.45 4.77 4.70
CA ASP A 82 14.27 5.02 5.89
C ASP A 82 13.55 5.78 7.03
N GLY A 83 12.32 6.23 6.78
CA GLY A 83 11.53 6.99 7.73
C GLY A 83 11.87 8.48 7.83
N SER A 84 12.82 9.00 7.05
CA SER A 84 13.18 10.44 7.06
C SER A 84 12.01 11.36 6.67
N LEU A 85 11.06 10.84 5.90
CA LEU A 85 9.87 11.58 5.43
C LEU A 85 8.69 11.56 6.41
N THR A 86 8.67 10.61 7.35
CA THR A 86 7.49 10.30 8.19
C THR A 86 7.82 10.16 9.67
N GLY A 87 9.09 10.03 10.03
CA GLY A 87 9.55 9.58 11.35
C GLY A 87 9.35 8.09 11.60
N LYS A 88 8.92 7.30 10.60
CA LYS A 88 8.52 5.90 10.74
C LYS A 88 9.28 5.01 9.74
N PRO A 89 10.45 4.47 10.12
CA PRO A 89 11.23 3.58 9.25
C PRO A 89 10.43 2.35 8.83
N GLY A 90 10.54 1.97 7.55
CA GLY A 90 9.83 0.84 6.96
C GLY A 90 8.35 1.09 6.63
N GLU A 91 7.79 2.25 6.96
CA GLU A 91 6.39 2.55 6.68
C GLU A 91 6.22 3.34 5.37
N PHE A 92 5.34 2.84 4.51
CA PHE A 92 4.93 3.46 3.25
C PHE A 92 3.45 3.18 2.98
N PRO A 93 2.75 4.08 2.27
CA PRO A 93 1.31 3.92 2.05
C PRO A 93 1.03 2.83 1.01
N THR A 94 0.08 1.95 1.34
CA THR A 94 -0.43 0.92 0.41
C THR A 94 -1.91 1.14 0.09
N THR A 95 -2.73 1.35 1.11
CA THR A 95 -4.16 1.64 1.00
C THR A 95 -4.50 2.93 1.75
N ILE A 96 -5.26 3.82 1.13
CA ILE A 96 -5.62 5.12 1.68
C ILE A 96 -7.12 5.35 1.53
N LEU A 97 -7.77 5.78 2.62
CA LEU A 97 -9.16 6.24 2.59
C LEU A 97 -9.22 7.65 2.00
N ILE A 98 -9.89 7.79 0.86
CA ILE A 98 -10.06 9.07 0.18
C ILE A 98 -11.55 9.41 0.11
N VAL A 99 -11.87 10.67 0.39
CA VAL A 99 -13.23 11.21 0.27
C VAL A 99 -13.26 12.33 -0.76
N ASN A 100 -14.34 12.42 -1.53
CA ASN A 100 -14.54 13.54 -2.43
C ASN A 100 -14.69 14.85 -1.62
N LYS A 101 -13.98 15.90 -2.03
CA LYS A 101 -13.97 17.20 -1.34
C LYS A 101 -15.35 17.81 -1.13
N LYS A 102 -16.23 17.74 -2.15
CA LYS A 102 -17.60 18.25 -2.04
C LYS A 102 -18.41 17.44 -1.03
N PHE A 103 -18.29 16.11 -1.09
CA PHE A 103 -18.97 15.24 -0.13
C PHE A 103 -18.51 15.52 1.31
N ALA A 104 -17.21 15.70 1.53
CA ALA A 104 -16.68 16.01 2.86
C ALA A 104 -17.19 17.35 3.41
N ALA A 105 -17.32 18.37 2.54
CA ALA A 105 -17.88 19.67 2.92
C ALA A 105 -19.39 19.60 3.20
N ASP A 106 -20.14 18.85 2.39
CA ASP A 106 -21.60 18.75 2.51
C ASP A 106 -22.03 17.80 3.64
N HIS A 107 -21.19 16.82 4.01
CA HIS A 107 -21.50 15.77 4.98
C HIS A 107 -20.39 15.58 6.05
N PRO A 108 -20.01 16.62 6.80
CA PRO A 108 -18.88 16.56 7.74
C PRO A 108 -19.09 15.53 8.86
N ASP A 109 -20.32 15.37 9.36
CA ASP A 109 -20.61 14.41 10.42
C ASP A 109 -20.52 12.97 9.94
N THR A 110 -20.93 12.69 8.69
CA THR A 110 -20.77 11.38 8.06
C THR A 110 -19.30 11.04 7.86
N VAL A 111 -18.48 12.00 7.43
CA VAL A 111 -17.03 11.79 7.30
C VAL A 111 -16.38 11.51 8.66
N LYS A 112 -16.73 12.27 9.71
CA LYS A 112 -16.24 12.00 11.07
C LYS A 112 -16.67 10.63 11.58
N ALA A 113 -17.91 10.22 11.34
CA ALA A 113 -18.39 8.90 11.73
C ALA A 113 -17.64 7.78 11.00
N LEU A 114 -17.37 7.93 9.70
CA LEU A 114 -16.56 6.99 8.92
C LEU A 114 -15.13 6.90 9.46
N LEU A 115 -14.49 8.04 9.72
CA LEU A 115 -13.13 8.09 10.27
C LEU A 115 -13.06 7.48 11.67
N LYS A 116 -14.10 7.67 12.49
CA LYS A 116 -14.21 7.02 13.80
C LYS A 116 -14.26 5.51 13.68
N GLY A 117 -15.13 4.98 12.82
CA GLY A 117 -15.20 3.53 12.59
C GLY A 117 -13.90 2.97 12.01
N HIS A 118 -13.23 3.71 11.13
CA HIS A 118 -11.92 3.34 10.61
C HIS A 118 -10.85 3.29 11.73
N ALA A 119 -10.78 4.32 12.58
CA ALA A 119 -9.85 4.36 13.70
C ALA A 119 -10.11 3.25 14.72
N GLU A 120 -11.36 2.96 15.04
CA GLU A 120 -11.76 1.84 15.90
C GLU A 120 -11.35 0.49 15.28
N SER A 121 -11.54 0.33 13.97
CA SER A 121 -11.12 -0.88 13.24
C SER A 121 -9.60 -1.07 13.25
N VAL A 122 -8.84 -0.01 13.03
CA VAL A 122 -7.36 -0.03 13.11
C VAL A 122 -6.90 -0.32 14.54
N ALA A 123 -7.54 0.27 15.55
CA ALA A 123 -7.24 0.01 16.95
C ALA A 123 -7.53 -1.45 17.32
N TRP A 124 -8.63 -2.02 16.85
CA TRP A 124 -8.93 -3.44 17.01
C TRP A 124 -7.85 -4.30 16.34
N LEU A 125 -7.52 -4.02 15.07
CA LEU A 125 -6.46 -4.74 14.35
C LEU A 125 -5.11 -4.71 15.08
N ASN A 126 -4.78 -3.62 15.78
CA ASN A 126 -3.52 -3.52 16.51
C ASN A 126 -3.54 -4.19 17.90
N ASN A 127 -4.70 -4.28 18.55
CA ASN A 127 -4.81 -4.82 19.91
C ASN A 127 -5.29 -6.28 19.97
N THR A 128 -5.85 -6.80 18.87
CA THR A 128 -6.37 -8.17 18.81
C THR A 128 -5.25 -9.20 18.66
N PRO A 129 -5.31 -10.33 19.41
CA PRO A 129 -4.38 -11.44 19.26
C PRO A 129 -4.28 -11.93 17.80
N ALA A 130 -3.08 -12.32 17.37
CA ALA A 130 -2.81 -12.66 15.98
C ALA A 130 -3.76 -13.74 15.42
N ALA A 131 -4.05 -14.79 16.19
CA ALA A 131 -4.93 -15.88 15.77
C ALA A 131 -6.39 -15.42 15.56
N GLU A 132 -6.92 -14.59 16.46
CA GLU A 132 -8.27 -14.03 16.34
C GLU A 132 -8.35 -13.06 15.16
N LYS A 133 -7.35 -12.17 15.03
CA LYS A 133 -7.22 -11.26 13.89
C LYS A 133 -7.21 -12.00 12.55
N ALA A 134 -6.41 -13.05 12.44
CA ALA A 134 -6.33 -13.88 11.24
C ALA A 134 -7.68 -14.56 10.96
N SER A 135 -8.32 -15.15 11.98
CA SER A 135 -9.62 -15.81 11.84
C SER A 135 -10.70 -14.86 11.32
N GLU A 136 -10.86 -13.69 11.95
CA GLU A 136 -11.88 -12.70 11.57
C GLU A 136 -11.63 -12.14 10.17
N LEU A 137 -10.38 -11.80 9.84
CA LEU A 137 -10.03 -11.35 8.49
C LEU A 137 -10.32 -12.42 7.45
N ASN A 138 -10.03 -13.69 7.75
CA ASN A 138 -10.26 -14.76 6.79
C ASN A 138 -11.77 -15.03 6.59
N ALA A 139 -12.56 -14.94 7.66
CA ALA A 139 -14.02 -15.01 7.58
C ALA A 139 -14.58 -13.88 6.72
N ALA A 140 -14.11 -12.65 6.92
CA ALA A 140 -14.51 -11.50 6.10
C ALA A 140 -14.09 -11.65 4.63
N LEU A 141 -12.91 -12.21 4.34
CA LEU A 141 -12.47 -12.53 2.98
C LEU A 141 -13.36 -13.59 2.32
N LYS A 142 -13.77 -14.61 3.06
CA LYS A 142 -14.71 -15.62 2.58
C LYS A 142 -16.08 -15.02 2.25
N GLU A 143 -16.60 -14.18 3.14
CA GLU A 143 -17.89 -13.53 2.96
C GLU A 143 -17.89 -12.59 1.75
N SER A 144 -16.85 -11.77 1.62
CA SER A 144 -16.73 -10.75 0.58
C SER A 144 -16.26 -11.30 -0.77
N GLY A 145 -15.35 -12.27 -0.78
CA GLY A 145 -14.64 -12.75 -1.96
C GLY A 145 -14.85 -14.24 -2.27
N GLY A 146 -15.63 -14.96 -1.45
CA GLY A 146 -16.00 -16.37 -1.67
C GLY A 146 -14.94 -17.40 -1.27
N ALA A 147 -13.75 -16.97 -0.84
CA ALA A 147 -12.66 -17.88 -0.48
C ALA A 147 -11.82 -17.35 0.69
N GLU A 148 -11.40 -18.28 1.53
CA GLU A 148 -10.41 -18.07 2.58
C GLU A 148 -8.98 -18.16 1.99
N LEU A 149 -8.04 -17.49 2.65
CA LEU A 149 -6.61 -17.70 2.49
C LEU A 149 -6.17 -18.91 3.34
N PRO A 150 -5.17 -19.69 2.86
CA PRO A 150 -4.45 -20.62 3.71
C PRO A 150 -3.86 -19.95 4.95
N ALA A 151 -3.81 -20.66 6.07
CA ALA A 151 -3.38 -20.13 7.37
C ALA A 151 -1.96 -19.54 7.31
N ASP A 152 -1.03 -20.23 6.66
CA ASP A 152 0.36 -19.77 6.49
C ASP A 152 0.46 -18.48 5.64
N VAL A 153 -0.41 -18.33 4.64
CA VAL A 153 -0.47 -17.13 3.79
C VAL A 153 -0.95 -15.93 4.60
N ILE A 154 -2.05 -16.06 5.36
CA ILE A 154 -2.57 -14.94 6.15
C ILE A 154 -1.60 -14.58 7.28
N ASP A 155 -1.00 -15.56 7.96
CA ASP A 155 -0.02 -15.33 9.02
C ASP A 155 1.20 -14.57 8.51
N ARG A 156 1.76 -14.99 7.36
CA ARG A 156 2.87 -14.29 6.72
C ARG A 156 2.48 -12.88 6.26
N SER A 157 1.30 -12.74 5.64
CA SER A 157 0.82 -11.45 5.15
C SER A 157 0.69 -10.44 6.29
N LEU A 158 0.14 -10.86 7.43
CA LEU A 158 -0.07 -10.00 8.60
C LEU A 158 1.24 -9.55 9.26
N GLN A 159 2.32 -10.34 9.18
CA GLN A 159 3.65 -9.90 9.61
C GLN A 159 4.20 -8.78 8.73
N ASN A 160 3.72 -8.68 7.49
CA ASN A 160 4.20 -7.71 6.53
C ASN A 160 3.36 -6.42 6.49
N ILE A 161 2.23 -6.36 7.20
CA ILE A 161 1.31 -5.22 7.18
C ILE A 161 1.40 -4.42 8.48
N VAL A 162 1.49 -3.09 8.35
CA VAL A 162 1.30 -2.15 9.46
C VAL A 162 -0.07 -1.50 9.29
N PHE A 163 -0.90 -1.55 10.34
CA PHE A 163 -2.21 -0.90 10.37
C PHE A 163 -2.10 0.45 11.06
N THR A 164 -2.42 1.52 10.34
CA THR A 164 -2.35 2.89 10.83
C THR A 164 -3.46 3.74 10.23
N VAL A 165 -3.87 4.78 10.95
CA VAL A 165 -4.76 5.83 10.43
C VAL A 165 -3.98 6.97 9.77
N ASP A 166 -2.67 7.02 9.97
CA ASP A 166 -1.78 8.00 9.36
C ASP A 166 -1.62 7.70 7.86
N PRO A 167 -2.01 8.62 6.96
CA PRO A 167 -1.85 8.42 5.53
C PRO A 167 -0.39 8.59 5.06
N LEU A 168 0.55 8.88 5.96
CA LEU A 168 1.98 9.05 5.69
C LEU A 168 2.22 10.15 4.64
N ALA A 169 1.57 11.31 4.81
CA ALA A 169 1.55 12.39 3.83
C ALA A 169 2.96 12.82 3.35
N GLY A 170 3.98 12.76 4.23
CA GLY A 170 5.37 13.07 3.88
C GLY A 170 5.96 12.21 2.75
N THR A 171 5.42 11.01 2.52
CA THR A 171 5.88 10.10 1.45
C THR A 171 5.48 10.57 0.04
N TYR A 172 4.45 11.40 -0.10
CA TYR A 172 3.80 11.66 -1.39
C TYR A 172 4.67 12.46 -2.37
N LYS A 173 5.57 13.29 -1.88
CA LYS A 173 6.56 13.98 -2.74
C LYS A 173 7.48 12.97 -3.41
N LYS A 174 8.01 12.02 -2.64
CA LYS A 174 8.85 10.93 -3.16
C LYS A 174 8.05 10.04 -4.12
N LEU A 175 6.80 9.68 -3.79
CA LEU A 175 5.95 8.87 -4.67
C LEU A 175 5.71 9.55 -6.03
N LEU A 176 5.47 10.87 -6.03
CA LEU A 176 5.33 11.64 -7.26
C LEU A 176 6.65 11.64 -8.06
N GLU A 177 7.78 11.90 -7.40
CA GLU A 177 9.11 11.88 -8.02
C GLU A 177 9.42 10.51 -8.64
N ASP A 178 9.15 9.42 -7.91
CA ASP A 178 9.34 8.05 -8.38
C ASP A 178 8.47 7.78 -9.61
N GLY A 179 7.19 8.21 -9.61
CA GLY A 179 6.30 8.03 -10.75
C GLY A 179 6.73 8.85 -11.98
N VAL A 180 7.22 10.07 -11.78
CA VAL A 180 7.77 10.90 -12.86
C VAL A 180 9.02 10.25 -13.44
N LYS A 181 9.94 9.79 -12.59
CA LYS A 181 11.16 9.10 -12.99
C LYS A 181 10.87 7.78 -13.72
N ALA A 182 9.84 7.06 -13.29
CA ALA A 182 9.36 5.84 -13.92
C ALA A 182 8.63 6.10 -15.26
N GLY A 183 8.31 7.36 -15.58
CA GLY A 183 7.57 7.72 -16.79
C GLY A 183 6.09 7.32 -16.76
N THR A 184 5.54 7.02 -15.58
CA THR A 184 4.15 6.59 -15.39
C THR A 184 3.21 7.75 -15.05
N THR A 185 3.76 8.88 -14.58
CA THR A 185 3.01 10.11 -14.34
C THR A 185 3.81 11.34 -14.75
N LYS A 186 3.18 12.51 -14.65
CA LYS A 186 3.79 13.82 -14.89
C LYS A 186 3.92 14.58 -13.59
N GLN A 187 4.84 15.54 -13.57
CA GLN A 187 4.92 16.48 -12.47
C GLN A 187 3.57 17.18 -12.27
N ALA A 188 3.12 17.25 -11.02
CA ALA A 188 1.89 17.89 -10.63
C ALA A 188 2.08 18.68 -9.32
N ASP A 189 1.24 19.68 -9.11
CA ASP A 189 1.10 20.30 -7.79
C ASP A 189 0.21 19.40 -6.93
N ILE A 190 0.76 18.96 -5.80
CA ILE A 190 0.08 18.08 -4.82
C ILE A 190 -0.23 18.82 -3.52
N ASN A 191 -0.13 20.15 -3.48
CA ASN A 191 -0.54 20.91 -2.33
C ASN A 191 -2.06 20.88 -2.16
N GLY A 192 -2.53 20.67 -0.93
CA GLY A 192 -3.95 20.65 -0.57
C GLY A 192 -4.66 19.32 -0.85
N ILE A 193 -3.92 18.24 -1.14
CA ILE A 193 -4.51 16.90 -1.32
C ILE A 193 -4.87 16.22 0.01
N PHE A 194 -4.37 16.74 1.12
CA PHE A 194 -4.70 16.28 2.47
C PHE A 194 -5.56 17.31 3.23
N ASP A 195 -6.61 16.81 3.86
CA ASP A 195 -7.34 17.52 4.91
C ASP A 195 -7.53 16.55 6.07
N LEU A 196 -6.64 16.65 7.06
CA LEU A 196 -6.58 15.74 8.21
C LEU A 196 -7.31 16.28 9.43
N THR A 197 -7.94 17.46 9.32
CA THR A 197 -8.63 18.14 10.43
C THR A 197 -9.70 17.25 11.06
N ALA A 198 -10.51 16.58 10.23
CA ALA A 198 -11.54 15.66 10.69
C ALA A 198 -10.96 14.42 11.37
N LEU A 199 -9.87 13.86 10.82
CA LEU A 199 -9.18 12.71 11.39
C LEU A 199 -8.57 13.07 12.74
N ASN A 200 -7.84 14.18 12.83
CA ASN A 200 -7.22 14.66 14.06
C ASN A 200 -8.27 15.00 15.13
N SER A 201 -9.43 15.53 14.76
CA SER A 201 -10.55 15.73 15.67
C SER A 201 -11.10 14.42 16.26
N VAL A 202 -11.14 13.34 15.47
CA VAL A 202 -11.58 12.01 15.92
C VAL A 202 -10.50 11.38 16.81
N THR A 203 -9.24 11.38 16.37
CA THR A 203 -8.11 10.78 17.07
C THR A 203 -7.85 11.44 18.43
N ALA A 204 -8.03 12.75 18.54
CA ALA A 204 -7.91 13.45 19.82
C ALA A 204 -8.93 12.97 20.87
N GLN A 205 -10.13 12.58 20.46
CA GLN A 205 -11.16 12.06 21.38
C GLN A 205 -10.82 10.68 21.94
N THR A 206 -9.97 9.92 21.25
CA THR A 206 -9.54 8.58 21.65
C THR A 206 -8.12 8.56 22.24
N GLY A 207 -7.51 9.73 22.46
CA GLY A 207 -6.18 9.86 23.07
C GLY A 207 -5.01 9.58 22.11
N GLY A 208 -5.27 9.48 20.80
CA GLY A 208 -4.20 9.33 19.81
C GLY A 208 -3.48 10.65 19.52
N SER A 209 -2.28 10.55 18.94
CA SER A 209 -1.52 11.72 18.50
C SER A 209 -2.04 12.26 17.17
N PRO A 210 -2.01 13.59 16.96
CA PRO A 210 -2.36 14.17 15.66
C PRO A 210 -1.37 13.70 14.59
N VAL A 211 -1.88 13.50 13.39
CA VAL A 211 -1.11 13.21 12.17
C VAL A 211 -0.90 14.50 11.39
N SER A 212 0.24 14.61 10.71
CA SER A 212 0.54 15.80 9.89
C SER A 212 0.34 15.52 8.41
N ALA A 213 -0.23 16.50 7.71
CA ALA A 213 -0.28 16.58 6.26
C ALA A 213 1.10 16.89 5.64
N ALA A 214 2.15 17.07 6.46
CA ALA A 214 3.53 17.29 6.02
C ALA A 214 3.67 18.48 5.03
N GLY A 215 2.86 19.52 5.24
CA GLY A 215 2.81 20.71 4.40
C GLY A 215 2.09 20.51 3.05
N LEU A 216 1.41 19.38 2.84
CA LEU A 216 0.61 19.08 1.65
C LEU A 216 -0.90 19.34 1.87
N GLY A 217 -1.27 20.06 2.93
CA GLY A 217 -2.66 20.21 3.31
C GLY A 217 -2.85 20.79 4.71
N ASN A 218 -4.03 20.51 5.28
CA ASN A 218 -4.40 20.93 6.63
C ASN A 218 -4.24 19.79 7.63
N ASP A 219 -3.69 20.11 8.80
CA ASP A 219 -3.59 19.24 9.98
C ASP A 219 -4.84 19.40 10.86
#